data_AF-A0A841RKN4-F1
#
_entry.id   AF-A0A841RKN4-F1
#
_cell.length_a   1.000
_cell.length_b   1.000
_cell.length_c   1.000
_cell.angle_alpha   90.00
_cell.angle_beta   90.00
_cell.angle_gamma   90.00
#
_symmetry.space_group_name_H-M   'P 1'
#
loop_
_entity.id
_entity.type
_entity.pdbx_description
1 polymer ?
#
loop_
_entity_poly.entity_id
_entity_poly.type
_entity_poly.pdbx_seq_one_letter_code
_entity_poly.pdbx_strand_id
1 'polypeptide(L)'
;MKRKMERVFIIIGSLWNLITAFLTMFSYNSWFQSEGAKQFQNAETNLALAGGQMINNISKIIFLFGLFMLIASIINFVVAMNVKDNEIQYKLIIWIGIWTAIQLVSMDIIGFVFYMLAFVIYMAKNKAIKLAQSQVSTQ
;
A
#
# COMPACT_ATOMS: atom_id res chain seq x y z
N MET A 1 5.90 1.54 26.80
CA MET A 1 6.77 2.03 25.71
C MET A 1 5.92 2.79 24.70
N LYS A 2 6.27 4.04 24.34
CA LYS A 2 5.47 4.86 23.40
C LYS A 2 5.59 4.30 21.96
N ARG A 3 4.46 4.08 21.27
CA ARG A 3 4.40 3.57 19.88
C ARG A 3 4.31 4.67 18.81
N LYS A 4 4.74 5.90 19.13
CA LYS A 4 4.64 7.07 18.24
C LYS A 4 5.30 6.85 16.87
N MET A 5 6.48 6.23 16.84
CA MET A 5 7.22 5.98 15.59
C MET A 5 6.47 5.03 14.65
N GLU A 6 5.92 3.92 15.16
CA GLU A 6 5.13 2.98 14.34
C GLU A 6 3.91 3.68 13.73
N ARG A 7 3.22 4.48 14.56
CA ARG A 7 2.06 5.26 14.13
C ARG A 7 2.41 6.23 12.99
N VAL A 8 3.52 6.94 13.12
CA VAL A 8 4.00 7.88 12.10
C VAL A 8 4.33 7.15 10.79
N PHE A 9 5.03 6.02 10.83
CA PHE A 9 5.36 5.29 9.60
C PHE A 9 4.13 4.72 8.89
N ILE A 10 3.13 4.21 9.63
CA ILE A 10 1.88 3.73 9.02
C ILE A 10 1.10 4.90 8.41
N ILE A 11 1.08 6.07 9.07
CA ILE A 11 0.45 7.29 8.51
C ILE A 11 1.16 7.73 7.23
N ILE A 12 2.49 7.82 7.24
CA ILE A 12 3.26 8.20 6.06
C ILE A 12 3.05 7.19 4.92
N GLY A 13 3.06 5.89 5.21
CA GLY A 13 2.73 4.84 4.23
C GLY A 13 1.31 4.97 3.69
N SER A 14 0.33 5.32 4.53
CA SER A 14 -1.04 5.55 4.07
C SER A 14 -1.17 6.78 3.18
N LEU A 15 -0.45 7.86 3.49
CA LEU A 15 -0.40 9.06 2.64
C LEU A 15 0.29 8.77 1.31
N TRP A 16 1.35 7.96 1.32
CA TRP A 16 1.99 7.51 0.10
C TRP A 16 1.02 6.72 -0.78
N ASN A 17 0.30 5.75 -0.21
CA ASN A 17 -0.72 4.98 -0.95
C ASN A 17 -1.81 5.88 -1.55
N LEU A 18 -2.18 6.95 -0.85
CA LEU A 18 -3.13 7.94 -1.36
C LEU A 18 -2.58 8.62 -2.63
N ILE A 19 -1.32 9.07 -2.57
CA ILE A 19 -0.63 9.69 -3.70
C ILE A 19 -0.53 8.69 -4.86
N THR A 20 -0.09 7.45 -4.61
CA THR A 20 0.00 6.40 -5.62
C THR A 20 -1.36 6.11 -6.27
N ALA A 21 -2.43 6.07 -5.48
CA ALA A 21 -3.79 5.89 -6.00
C ALA A 21 -4.18 7.02 -6.96
N PHE A 22 -3.98 8.28 -6.56
CA PHE A 22 -4.30 9.44 -7.40
C PHE A 22 -3.47 9.46 -8.69
N LEU A 23 -2.15 9.24 -8.58
CA LEU A 23 -1.27 9.18 -9.75
C LEU A 23 -1.69 8.06 -10.70
N THR A 24 -2.06 6.90 -10.17
CA THR A 24 -2.48 5.75 -10.99
C THR A 24 -3.82 6.01 -11.69
N MET A 25 -4.84 6.46 -10.94
CA MET A 25 -6.20 6.61 -11.46
C MET A 25 -6.34 7.75 -12.47
N PHE A 26 -5.65 8.87 -12.23
CA PHE A 26 -5.83 10.08 -13.03
C PHE A 26 -4.67 10.32 -13.99
N SER A 27 -3.43 10.19 -13.54
CA SER A 27 -2.27 10.49 -14.38
C SER A 27 -1.92 9.33 -15.30
N TYR A 28 -1.58 8.17 -14.73
CA TYR A 28 -1.13 7.01 -15.49
C TYR A 28 -2.23 6.44 -16.39
N ASN A 29 -3.45 6.28 -15.88
CA ASN A 29 -4.58 5.79 -16.69
C ASN A 29 -4.89 6.71 -17.88
N SER A 30 -4.89 8.03 -17.70
CA SER A 30 -5.13 8.99 -18.79
C SER A 30 -4.01 8.95 -19.83
N TRP A 31 -2.75 8.91 -19.36
CA TRP A 31 -1.60 8.75 -20.24
C TRP A 31 -1.65 7.43 -21.03
N PHE A 32 -1.96 6.32 -20.36
CA PHE A 32 -2.06 4.99 -20.99
C PHE A 32 -3.13 4.95 -22.08
N GLN A 33 -4.31 5.55 -21.84
CA GLN A 33 -5.37 5.63 -22.85
C GLN A 33 -4.96 6.47 -24.06
N SER A 34 -4.33 7.62 -23.82
CA SER A 34 -3.86 8.51 -24.90
C SER A 34 -2.77 7.86 -25.74
N GLU A 35 -1.77 7.26 -25.09
CA GLU A 35 -0.64 6.64 -25.77
C GLU A 35 -1.06 5.34 -26.47
N GLY A 36 -1.93 4.55 -25.82
CA GLY A 36 -2.54 3.38 -26.44
C GLY A 36 -3.33 3.75 -27.70
N ALA A 37 -4.18 4.78 -27.65
CA ALA A 37 -4.97 5.20 -28.80
C ALA A 37 -4.10 5.59 -30.01
N LYS A 38 -2.98 6.29 -29.79
CA LYS A 38 -2.03 6.65 -30.86
C LYS A 38 -1.45 5.43 -31.57
N GLN A 39 -1.15 4.36 -30.85
CA GLN A 39 -0.55 3.14 -31.44
C GLN A 39 -1.47 2.43 -32.44
N PHE A 40 -2.79 2.64 -32.34
CA PHE A 40 -3.78 2.03 -33.21
C PHE A 40 -4.42 2.99 -34.22
N GLN A 41 -4.01 4.27 -34.26
CA GLN A 41 -4.58 5.26 -35.19
C GLN A 41 -4.36 4.92 -36.67
N ASN A 42 -3.25 4.26 -37.01
CA ASN A 42 -2.91 3.89 -38.38
C ASN A 42 -3.11 2.39 -38.68
N ALA A 43 -3.71 1.65 -37.75
CA ALA A 43 -3.94 0.22 -37.91
C ALA A 43 -5.17 -0.06 -38.78
N GLU A 44 -5.22 -1.23 -39.41
CA GLU A 44 -6.42 -1.70 -40.10
C GLU A 44 -7.63 -1.71 -39.16
N THR A 45 -8.84 -1.48 -39.69
CA THR A 45 -10.06 -1.26 -38.89
C THR A 45 -10.31 -2.36 -37.86
N ASN A 46 -10.10 -3.64 -38.21
CA ASN A 46 -10.28 -4.76 -37.29
C ASN A 46 -9.25 -4.76 -36.15
N LEU A 47 -7.99 -4.41 -36.45
CA LEU A 47 -6.92 -4.28 -35.45
C LEU A 47 -7.15 -3.08 -34.53
N ALA A 48 -7.64 -1.97 -35.09
CA ALA A 48 -7.98 -0.77 -34.31
C ALA A 48 -9.13 -1.03 -33.32
N LEU A 49 -10.15 -1.79 -33.73
CA LEU A 49 -11.27 -2.17 -32.85
C LEU A 49 -10.81 -3.11 -31.71
N ALA A 50 -10.04 -4.15 -32.03
CA ALA A 50 -9.52 -5.07 -31.03
C ALA A 50 -8.55 -4.38 -30.04
N GLY A 51 -7.65 -3.54 -30.56
CA GLY A 51 -6.72 -2.74 -29.76
C GLY A 51 -7.44 -1.74 -28.85
N GLY A 52 -8.45 -1.04 -29.36
CA GLY A 52 -9.27 -0.12 -28.57
C GLY A 52 -10.01 -0.80 -27.42
N GLN A 53 -10.55 -2.00 -27.65
CA GLN A 53 -11.21 -2.78 -26.59
C GLN A 53 -10.20 -3.25 -25.53
N MET A 54 -9.01 -3.69 -25.95
CA MET A 54 -7.93 -4.08 -25.04
C MET A 54 -7.47 -2.90 -24.17
N ILE A 55 -7.25 -1.72 -24.76
CA ILE A 55 -6.88 -0.50 -24.04
C ILE A 55 -7.93 -0.15 -23.00
N ASN A 56 -9.22 -0.19 -23.37
CA ASN A 56 -10.30 0.12 -22.45
C ASN A 56 -10.35 -0.88 -21.28
N ASN A 57 -10.18 -2.17 -21.55
CA ASN A 57 -10.17 -3.20 -20.51
C ASN A 57 -8.98 -3.05 -19.56
N ILE A 58 -7.77 -2.78 -20.07
CA ILE A 58 -6.58 -2.55 -19.25
C ILE A 58 -6.76 -1.28 -18.41
N SER A 59 -7.32 -0.21 -19.00
CA SER A 59 -7.61 1.04 -18.31
C SER A 59 -8.56 0.86 -17.12
N LYS A 60 -9.57 -0.01 -17.27
CA LYS A 60 -10.45 -0.38 -16.15
C LYS A 60 -9.71 -1.11 -15.03
N ILE A 61 -8.77 -2.00 -15.37
CA ILE A 61 -7.94 -2.71 -14.38
C ILE A 61 -7.02 -1.73 -13.65
N ILE A 62 -6.37 -0.82 -14.38
CA ILE A 62 -5.52 0.25 -13.81
C ILE A 62 -6.34 1.09 -12.82
N PHE A 63 -7.54 1.52 -13.23
CA PHE A 63 -8.42 2.32 -12.38
C PHE A 63 -8.88 1.54 -11.14
N LEU A 64 -9.22 0.25 -11.29
CA LEU A 64 -9.62 -0.62 -10.19
C LEU A 64 -8.47 -0.80 -9.18
N PHE A 65 -7.24 -0.99 -9.64
CA PHE A 65 -6.06 -1.07 -8.77
C PHE A 65 -5.84 0.26 -8.03
N GLY A 66 -5.98 1.39 -8.71
CA GLY A 66 -5.91 2.70 -8.08
C GLY A 66 -7.00 2.89 -7.00
N LEU A 67 -8.23 2.46 -7.25
CA LEU A 67 -9.31 2.48 -6.26
C LEU A 67 -9.01 1.59 -5.06
N PHE A 68 -8.45 0.40 -5.29
CA PHE A 68 -7.99 -0.49 -4.22
C PHE A 68 -6.94 0.20 -3.33
N MET A 69 -5.96 0.88 -3.92
CA MET A 69 -4.94 1.64 -3.19
C MET A 69 -5.53 2.84 -2.43
N LEU A 70 -6.58 3.47 -2.97
CA LEU A 70 -7.30 4.55 -2.30
C LEU A 70 -8.01 4.05 -1.03
N ILE A 71 -8.79 2.97 -1.15
CA ILE A 71 -9.48 2.36 -0.01
C ILE A 71 -8.47 1.91 1.04
N ALA A 72 -7.37 1.28 0.60
CA ALA A 72 -6.27 0.86 1.44
C ALA A 72 -5.64 2.01 2.24
N SER A 73 -5.46 3.17 1.62
CA SER A 73 -4.95 4.36 2.30
C SER A 73 -5.84 4.73 3.49
N ILE A 74 -7.16 4.81 3.27
CA ILE A 74 -8.12 5.16 4.32
C ILE A 74 -8.09 4.12 5.46
N ILE A 75 -8.12 2.82 5.12
CA ILE A 75 -8.09 1.76 6.13
C ILE A 75 -6.79 1.84 6.94
N ASN A 76 -5.64 2.01 6.28
CA ASN A 76 -4.35 2.10 6.97
C ASN A 76 -4.23 3.34 7.86
N PHE A 77 -4.84 4.46 7.45
CA PHE A 77 -4.93 5.65 8.27
C PHE A 77 -5.73 5.40 9.55
N VAL A 78 -6.90 4.75 9.43
CA VAL A 78 -7.73 4.36 10.58
C VAL A 78 -6.99 3.36 11.49
N VAL A 79 -6.31 2.37 10.91
CA VAL A 79 -5.50 1.41 11.67
C VAL A 79 -4.39 2.12 12.44
N ALA A 80 -3.72 3.11 11.84
CA ALA A 80 -2.70 3.90 12.52
C ALA A 80 -3.26 4.65 13.73
N MET A 81 -4.47 5.22 13.63
CA MET A 81 -5.11 5.91 14.76
C MET A 81 -5.45 4.97 15.92
N ASN A 82 -5.70 3.70 15.65
CA ASN A 82 -6.12 2.69 16.64
C ASN A 82 -4.96 1.90 17.27
N VAL A 83 -3.70 2.24 16.97
CA VAL A 83 -2.54 1.58 17.58
C VAL A 83 -2.46 1.90 19.07
N LYS A 84 -2.65 0.90 19.93
CA LYS A 84 -2.58 1.06 21.39
C LYS A 84 -1.15 0.97 21.90
N ASP A 85 -0.81 1.84 22.83
CA ASP A 85 0.48 1.79 23.53
C ASP A 85 0.52 0.62 24.53
N ASN A 86 1.71 0.06 24.75
CA ASN A 86 1.99 -0.99 25.75
C ASN A 86 1.28 -2.36 25.61
N GLU A 87 0.38 -2.54 24.64
CA GLU A 87 -0.24 -3.85 24.33
C GLU A 87 0.39 -4.49 23.09
N ILE A 88 0.60 -5.80 23.09
CA ILE A 88 1.03 -6.55 21.91
C ILE A 88 -0.20 -6.87 21.06
N GLN A 89 -0.33 -6.23 19.90
CA GLN A 89 -1.45 -6.46 18.99
C GLN A 89 -1.01 -7.36 17.83
N TYR A 90 -1.17 -8.67 17.98
CA TYR A 90 -0.77 -9.65 16.95
C TYR A 90 -1.46 -9.42 15.60
N LYS A 91 -2.73 -8.98 15.61
CA LYS A 91 -3.47 -8.62 14.38
C LYS A 91 -2.82 -7.49 13.60
N LEU A 92 -2.23 -6.51 14.29
CA LEU A 92 -1.55 -5.38 13.67
C LEU A 92 -0.24 -5.81 12.99
N ILE A 93 0.50 -6.76 13.57
CA ILE A 93 1.71 -7.32 12.96
C ILE A 93 1.37 -7.98 11.62
N ILE A 94 0.36 -8.85 11.62
CA ILE A 94 -0.09 -9.56 10.42
C ILE A 94 -0.57 -8.53 9.38
N TRP A 95 -1.33 -7.52 9.80
CA TRP A 95 -1.82 -6.45 8.93
C TRP A 95 -0.67 -5.68 8.24
N ILE A 96 0.31 -5.20 9.00
CA ILE A 96 1.46 -4.47 8.45
C ILE A 96 2.31 -5.39 7.55
N GLY A 97 2.44 -6.67 7.92
CA GLY A 97 3.15 -7.67 7.12
C GLY A 97 2.47 -7.92 5.76
N ILE A 98 1.15 -8.08 5.74
CA ILE A 98 0.36 -8.21 4.50
C ILE A 98 0.55 -6.97 3.64
N TRP A 99 0.46 -5.77 4.21
CA TRP A 99 0.68 -4.53 3.47
C TRP A 99 2.08 -4.44 2.89
N THR A 100 3.10 -4.81 3.66
CA THR A 100 4.48 -4.85 3.16
C THR A 100 4.61 -5.78 1.95
N ALA A 101 3.98 -6.96 1.98
CA ALA A 101 3.97 -7.88 0.85
C ALA A 101 3.22 -7.32 -0.38
N ILE A 102 2.05 -6.68 -0.17
CA ILE A 102 1.29 -6.05 -1.25
C ILE A 102 2.11 -4.95 -1.94
N GLN A 103 2.84 -4.13 -1.19
CA GLN A 103 3.68 -3.08 -1.78
C GLN A 103 4.80 -3.67 -2.63
N LEU A 104 5.41 -4.76 -2.16
CA LEU A 104 6.46 -5.46 -2.90
C LEU A 104 5.92 -6.07 -4.20
N VAL A 105 4.76 -6.74 -4.15
CA VAL A 105 4.09 -7.30 -5.33
C VAL A 105 3.70 -6.22 -6.33
N SER A 106 3.27 -5.06 -5.82
CA SER A 106 2.93 -3.89 -6.64
C SER A 106 4.15 -3.12 -7.17
N MET A 107 5.37 -3.58 -6.85
CA MET A 107 6.64 -2.89 -7.14
C MET A 107 6.73 -1.45 -6.60
N ASP A 108 5.91 -1.10 -5.60
CA ASP A 108 5.96 0.21 -4.96
C ASP A 108 7.04 0.23 -3.89
N ILE A 109 8.27 0.57 -4.31
CA ILE A 109 9.46 0.58 -3.44
C ILE A 109 9.30 1.56 -2.28
N ILE A 110 8.70 2.73 -2.54
CA ILE A 110 8.57 3.79 -1.53
C ILE A 110 7.57 3.35 -0.46
N GLY A 111 6.40 2.85 -0.89
CA GLY A 111 5.42 2.27 0.01
C GLY A 111 6.01 1.11 0.81
N PHE A 112 6.71 0.20 0.13
CA PHE A 112 7.37 -0.94 0.75
C PHE A 112 8.32 -0.52 1.88
N VAL A 113 9.17 0.49 1.67
CA VAL A 113 10.11 0.97 2.69
C VAL A 113 9.36 1.46 3.93
N PHE A 114 8.29 2.25 3.78
CA PHE A 114 7.53 2.76 4.93
C PHE A 114 6.86 1.64 5.74
N TYR A 115 6.19 0.70 5.07
CA TYR A 115 5.52 -0.42 5.75
C TYR A 115 6.53 -1.41 6.35
N MET A 116 7.68 -1.62 5.69
CA MET A 116 8.75 -2.47 6.22
C MET A 116 9.39 -1.86 7.47
N LEU A 117 9.67 -0.54 7.48
CA LEU A 117 10.17 0.15 8.67
C LEU A 117 9.18 0.06 9.82
N ALA A 118 7.88 0.28 9.57
CA ALA A 118 6.84 0.10 10.56
C ALA A 118 6.84 -1.34 11.13
N PHE A 119 6.95 -2.35 10.25
CA PHE A 119 6.97 -3.76 10.61
C PHE A 119 8.15 -4.11 11.52
N VAL A 120 9.36 -3.74 11.12
CA VAL A 120 10.60 -4.04 11.87
C VAL A 120 10.59 -3.36 13.23
N ILE A 121 10.21 -2.08 13.30
CA ILE A 121 10.15 -1.34 14.57
C ILE A 121 9.12 -1.98 15.51
N TYR A 122 7.96 -2.36 14.99
CA TYR A 122 6.91 -2.99 15.78
C TYR A 122 7.36 -4.34 16.34
N MET A 123 8.02 -5.17 15.53
CA MET A 123 8.60 -6.44 15.95
C MET A 123 9.69 -6.27 17.01
N ALA A 124 10.61 -5.32 16.81
CA ALA A 124 11.69 -5.03 17.75
C ALA A 124 11.16 -4.61 19.13
N LYS A 125 10.18 -3.69 19.17
CA LYS A 125 9.58 -3.26 20.44
C LYS A 125 8.76 -4.35 21.12
N ASN A 126 8.06 -5.21 20.37
CA ASN A 126 7.37 -6.34 20.97
C ASN A 126 8.34 -7.33 21.61
N LYS A 127 9.49 -7.58 20.98
CA LYS A 127 10.55 -8.41 21.56
C LYS A 127 11.08 -7.80 22.86
N ALA A 128 11.31 -6.47 22.88
CA ALA A 128 11.74 -5.76 24.08
C ALA A 128 10.70 -5.80 25.22
N ILE A 129 9.41 -5.66 24.91
CA ILE A 129 8.32 -5.77 25.91
C ILE A 129 8.27 -7.19 26.50
N LYS A 130 8.38 -8.23 25.66
CA LYS A 130 8.41 -9.63 26.12
C LYS A 130 9.60 -9.89 27.07
N LEU A 131 10.79 -9.40 26.71
CA LEU A 131 11.99 -9.51 27.54
C LEU A 131 11.81 -8.82 28.90
N ALA A 132 11.29 -7.59 28.90
CA ALA A 132 11.04 -6.84 30.13
C ALA A 132 10.01 -7.54 31.05
N GLN A 133 8.94 -8.11 30.48
CA GLN A 133 7.94 -8.86 31.24
C GLN A 133 8.51 -10.17 31.82
N SER A 134 9.35 -10.88 31.06
CA SER A 134 9.98 -12.11 31.54
C SER A 134 10.99 -11.89 32.68
N GLN A 135 11.68 -10.75 32.70
CA GLN A 135 12.61 -10.43 33.78
C GLN A 135 11.87 -10.11 35.10
N VAL A 136 10.71 -9.45 35.03
CA VAL A 136 9.89 -9.15 36.21
C VAL A 136 9.25 -10.41 36.80
N SER A 137 8.92 -11.42 36.00
CA SER A 137 8.36 -12.69 36.50
C SER A 137 9.39 -13.64 37.10
N THR A 138 10.68 -13.34 37.00
CA THR A 138 11.78 -14.18 37.53
C THR A 138 12.40 -13.58 38.80
N GLN A 139 11.92 -12.41 39.25
CA GLN A 139 12.21 -11.79 40.54
C GLN A 139 11.04 -12.00 41.49
#